data_AF-A0A5E4VX80-F1
#
_entry.id   AF-A0A5E4VX80-F1
#
_cell.length_a   1.000
_cell.length_b   1.000
_cell.length_c   1.000
_cell.angle_alpha   90.00
_cell.angle_beta   90.00
_cell.angle_gamma   90.00
#
_symmetry.space_group_name_H-M   'P 1'
#
loop_
_entity.id
_entity.type
_entity.pdbx_description
1 polymer ?
#
loop_
_entity_poly.entity_id
_entity_poly.type
_entity_poly.pdbx_seq_one_letter_code
_entity_poly.pdbx_strand_id
1 'polypeptide(L)'
;MKSPQWQNMMVVITYDENGGWWDHVAPPKGDRWGPGSRIPAMVVSPFAKRGNVDHTFYDTTSILRFVTRLHDLPTLEGIAHRNAAFAARGAMPPGDLTKSLAFA
;
A
#
# COMPACT_ATOMS: atom_id res chain seq x y z
N MET A 1 7.23 19.59 -10.25
CA MET A 1 8.12 18.59 -10.84
C MET A 1 9.42 19.25 -11.33
N LYS A 2 10.19 19.89 -10.44
CA LYS A 2 11.41 20.66 -10.81
C LYS A 2 12.72 19.98 -10.36
N SER A 3 12.63 18.97 -9.49
CA SER A 3 13.80 18.19 -9.09
C SER A 3 14.30 17.37 -10.29
N PRO A 4 15.62 17.26 -10.51
CA PRO A 4 16.18 16.38 -11.53
C PRO A 4 15.81 14.90 -11.31
N GLN A 5 15.42 14.53 -10.08
CA GLN A 5 14.99 13.17 -9.74
C GLN A 5 13.54 12.88 -10.12
N TRP A 6 12.75 13.88 -10.54
CA TRP A 6 11.32 13.71 -10.76
C TRP A 6 10.98 12.53 -11.68
N GLN A 7 11.75 12.34 -12.76
CA GLN A 7 11.51 11.25 -13.72
C GLN A 7 11.63 9.84 -13.11
N ASN A 8 12.30 9.72 -11.96
CA ASN A 8 12.52 8.45 -11.26
C ASN A 8 11.82 8.42 -9.89
N MET A 9 10.89 9.34 -9.63
CA MET A 9 10.32 9.55 -8.31
C MET A 9 8.91 9.01 -8.18
N MET A 10 8.62 8.44 -7.01
CA MET A 10 7.27 8.18 -6.53
C MET A 10 7.12 8.81 -5.15
N VAL A 11 6.11 9.66 -4.98
CA VAL A 11 5.72 10.23 -3.70
C VAL A 11 4.43 9.55 -3.25
N VAL A 12 4.46 8.96 -2.06
CA VAL A 12 3.28 8.39 -1.40
C VAL A 12 2.84 9.37 -0.32
N ILE A 13 1.62 9.88 -0.46
CA ILE A 13 0.98 10.74 0.55
C ILE A 13 -0.06 9.86 1.25
N THR A 14 0.11 9.67 2.55
CA THR A 14 -0.73 8.80 3.38
C THR A 14 -0.77 9.34 4.80
N TYR A 15 -1.58 8.69 5.63
CA TYR A 15 -1.66 8.93 7.07
C TYR A 15 -1.06 7.73 7.82
N ASP A 16 -0.65 7.95 9.05
CA ASP A 16 -0.22 6.88 9.96
C ASP A 16 -1.45 6.15 10.55
N GLU A 17 -2.54 6.87 10.81
CA GLU A 17 -3.80 6.35 11.34
C GLU A 17 -5.05 7.16 10.90
N ASN A 18 -6.24 6.84 11.43
CA ASN A 18 -7.53 7.38 10.95
C ASN A 18 -8.11 8.55 11.79
N GLY A 19 -7.43 9.02 12.82
CA GLY A 19 -7.76 10.02 13.83
C GLY A 19 -8.98 9.72 14.70
N GLY A 20 -9.47 8.47 14.71
CA GLY A 20 -10.78 8.14 15.29
C GLY A 20 -11.97 8.72 14.50
N TRP A 21 -11.73 9.27 13.31
CA TRP A 21 -12.79 9.77 12.43
C TRP A 21 -13.65 8.62 11.90
N TRP A 22 -14.93 8.90 11.70
CA TRP A 22 -15.87 7.91 11.20
C TRP A 22 -15.58 7.55 9.74
N ASP A 23 -15.57 6.24 9.45
CA ASP A 23 -15.55 5.68 8.11
C ASP A 23 -16.66 4.63 8.01
N HIS A 24 -17.41 4.62 6.90
CA HIS A 24 -18.54 3.71 6.73
C HIS A 24 -18.13 2.26 6.48
N VAL A 25 -16.88 2.00 6.08
CA VAL A 25 -16.39 0.65 5.81
C VAL A 25 -15.84 0.08 7.10
N ALA A 26 -16.43 -1.02 7.54
CA ALA A 26 -15.91 -1.78 8.68
C ALA A 26 -14.46 -2.20 8.44
N PRO A 27 -13.55 -2.06 9.43
CA PRO A 27 -12.18 -2.51 9.32
C PRO A 27 -12.09 -3.97 8.83
N PRO A 28 -11.28 -4.25 7.80
CA PRO A 28 -11.12 -5.61 7.31
C PRO A 28 -10.50 -6.51 8.39
N LYS A 29 -10.91 -7.78 8.41
CA LYS A 29 -10.21 -8.78 9.23
C LYS A 29 -8.83 -9.01 8.64
N GLY A 30 -7.77 -8.84 9.41
CA GLY A 30 -6.41 -9.16 8.98
C GLY A 30 -5.70 -10.12 9.93
N ASP A 31 -4.67 -9.63 10.59
CA ASP A 31 -3.95 -10.31 11.67
C ASP A 31 -4.40 -9.79 13.05
N ARG A 32 -3.63 -10.09 14.09
CA ARG A 32 -3.87 -9.61 15.46
C ARG A 32 -4.00 -8.08 15.56
N TRP A 33 -3.35 -7.32 14.67
CA TRP A 33 -3.18 -5.87 14.79
C TRP A 33 -4.05 -5.05 13.85
N GLY A 34 -4.72 -5.68 12.89
CA GLY A 34 -5.56 -4.97 11.93
C GLY A 34 -5.66 -5.72 10.61
N PRO A 35 -6.00 -5.05 9.49
CA PRO A 35 -6.05 -3.59 9.34
C PRO A 35 -7.11 -2.88 10.19
N GLY A 36 -6.82 -1.63 10.55
CA GLY A 36 -7.78 -0.72 11.18
C GLY A 36 -8.69 -0.04 10.15
N SER A 37 -9.31 1.07 10.57
CA SER A 37 -10.10 1.93 9.69
C SER A 37 -9.30 2.43 8.49
N ARG A 38 -10.00 2.71 7.39
CA ARG A 38 -9.35 3.19 6.16
C ARG A 38 -8.69 4.56 6.39
N ILE A 39 -7.59 4.76 5.68
CA ILE A 39 -6.87 6.02 5.60
C ILE A 39 -6.77 6.45 4.13
N PRO A 40 -6.73 7.76 3.83
CA PRO A 40 -6.42 8.23 2.49
C PRO A 40 -4.99 7.84 2.08
N ALA A 41 -4.82 7.45 0.83
CA ALA A 41 -3.51 7.24 0.22
C ALA A 41 -3.52 7.75 -1.22
N MET A 42 -2.47 8.47 -1.60
CA MET A 42 -2.29 8.99 -2.96
C MET A 42 -0.87 8.73 -3.44
N VAL A 43 -0.75 8.28 -4.69
CA VAL A 43 0.53 8.07 -5.36
C VAL A 43 0.72 9.16 -6.42
N VAL A 44 1.82 9.90 -6.31
CA VAL A 44 2.19 10.99 -7.23
C VAL A 44 3.53 10.65 -7.86
N SER A 45 3.53 10.41 -9.18
CA SER A 45 4.70 9.94 -9.92
C SER A 45 4.54 10.23 -11.43
N PRO A 46 5.63 10.36 -12.22
CA PRO A 46 5.54 10.28 -13.68
C PRO A 46 4.86 8.99 -14.17
N PHE A 47 5.00 7.89 -13.41
CA PHE A 47 4.44 6.58 -13.71
C PHE A 47 3.02 6.39 -13.15
N ALA A 48 2.48 7.33 -12.38
CA ALA A 48 1.17 7.16 -11.78
C ALA A 48 0.07 7.17 -12.86
N LYS A 49 -0.87 6.22 -12.78
CA LYS A 49 -2.07 6.22 -13.62
C LYS A 49 -2.87 7.50 -13.36
N ARG A 50 -3.08 8.30 -14.41
CA ARG A 50 -3.76 9.60 -14.31
C ARG A 50 -5.28 9.42 -14.19
N GLY A 51 -5.90 10.21 -13.32
CA GLY A 51 -7.36 10.20 -13.14
C GLY A 51 -7.92 8.86 -12.63
N ASN A 52 -7.08 8.03 -12.02
CA ASN A 52 -7.43 6.67 -11.64
C ASN A 52 -7.58 6.52 -10.11
N VAL A 53 -8.66 5.89 -9.69
CA VAL A 53 -8.84 5.41 -8.31
C VAL A 53 -8.53 3.91 -8.29
N ASP A 54 -7.46 3.51 -7.59
CA ASP A 54 -7.12 2.10 -7.45
C ASP A 54 -7.87 1.48 -6.26
N HIS A 55 -8.77 0.55 -6.56
CA HIS A 55 -9.58 -0.17 -5.56
C HIS A 55 -8.90 -1.45 -5.03
N THR A 56 -7.63 -1.66 -5.36
CA THR A 56 -6.86 -2.77 -4.79
C THR A 56 -6.76 -2.60 -3.28
N PHE A 57 -6.89 -3.71 -2.56
CA PHE A 57 -6.75 -3.71 -1.11
C PHE A 57 -5.29 -3.47 -0.71
N TYR A 58 -5.06 -2.39 0.01
CA TYR A 58 -3.76 -1.97 0.54
C TYR A 58 -3.86 -1.70 2.04
N ASP A 59 -2.73 -1.82 2.71
CA ASP A 59 -2.48 -1.24 4.02
C ASP A 59 -1.12 -0.54 4.07
N THR A 60 -0.70 -0.04 5.24
CA THR A 60 0.58 0.66 5.42
C THR A 60 1.80 -0.20 5.05
N THR A 61 1.70 -1.53 5.13
CA THR A 61 2.78 -2.44 4.72
C THR A 61 2.96 -2.50 3.20
N SER A 62 1.99 -2.01 2.42
CA SER A 62 2.08 -1.94 0.95
C SER A 62 3.24 -1.07 0.48
N ILE A 63 3.61 -0.04 1.26
CA ILE A 63 4.79 0.80 0.98
C ILE A 63 6.07 -0.04 1.11
N LEU A 64 6.18 -0.84 2.17
CA LEU A 64 7.33 -1.73 2.37
C LEU A 64 7.37 -2.84 1.31
N ARG A 65 6.22 -3.40 0.92
CA ARG A 65 6.11 -4.37 -0.18
C ARG A 65 6.62 -3.77 -1.49
N PHE A 66 6.22 -2.53 -1.79
CA PHE A 66 6.67 -1.80 -2.97
C PHE A 66 8.20 -1.62 -2.97
N VAL A 67 8.76 -1.07 -1.89
CA VAL A 67 10.21 -0.84 -1.75
C VAL A 67 10.99 -2.14 -1.85
N THR A 68 10.51 -3.20 -1.19
CA THR A 68 11.10 -4.55 -1.24
C THR A 68 11.15 -5.07 -2.67
N ARG A 69 10.03 -4.98 -3.40
CA ARG A 69 9.96 -5.40 -4.80
C ARG A 69 10.84 -4.54 -5.72
N LEU A 70 10.81 -3.22 -5.54
CA LEU A 70 11.52 -2.27 -6.39
C LEU A 70 13.04 -2.47 -6.34
N HIS A 71 13.57 -2.84 -5.19
CA HIS A 71 14.99 -3.02 -4.94
C HIS A 71 15.44 -4.49 -4.84
N ASP A 72 14.56 -5.43 -5.19
CA ASP A 72 14.82 -6.88 -5.11
C ASP A 72 15.35 -7.32 -3.73
N LEU A 73 14.73 -6.81 -2.67
CA LEU A 73 15.14 -7.09 -1.30
C LEU A 73 14.48 -8.37 -0.75
N PRO A 74 15.11 -9.03 0.24
CA PRO A 74 14.45 -10.11 0.98
C PRO A 74 13.15 -9.63 1.65
N THR A 75 12.15 -10.52 1.70
CA THR A 75 10.88 -10.23 2.37
C THR A 75 11.11 -10.02 3.87
N LEU A 76 10.64 -8.89 4.40
CA LEU A 76 10.71 -8.60 5.82
C LEU A 76 9.82 -9.55 6.63
N GLU A 77 10.27 -9.96 7.81
CA GLU A 77 9.56 -10.88 8.71
C GLU A 77 8.13 -10.40 9.00
N GLY A 78 7.94 -9.11 9.26
CA GLY A 78 6.61 -8.53 9.49
C GLY A 78 5.66 -8.68 8.30
N ILE A 79 6.18 -8.57 7.06
CA ILE A 79 5.40 -8.83 5.84
C ILE A 79 5.08 -10.33 5.73
N ALA A 80 6.04 -11.20 6.03
CA ALA A 80 5.86 -12.65 5.98
C ALA A 80 4.79 -13.13 6.99
N HIS A 81 4.85 -12.67 8.24
CA HIS A 81 3.84 -12.98 9.26
C HIS A 81 2.45 -12.50 8.86
N ARG A 82 2.37 -11.29 8.28
CA ARG A 82 1.10 -10.75 7.79
C ARG A 82 0.55 -11.56 6.61
N ASN A 83 1.40 -11.98 5.67
CA ASN A 83 1.00 -12.87 4.58
C ASN A 83 0.46 -14.21 5.13
N ALA A 84 1.14 -14.81 6.10
CA ALA A 84 0.71 -16.05 6.73
C ALA A 84 -0.65 -15.90 7.43
N ALA A 85 -0.90 -14.79 8.13
CA ALA A 85 -2.18 -14.53 8.79
C ALA A 85 -3.35 -14.37 7.79
N PHE A 86 -3.10 -13.74 6.63
CA PHE A 86 -4.10 -13.69 5.56
C PHE A 86 -4.33 -15.05 4.91
N ALA A 87 -3.25 -15.80 4.64
CA ALA A 87 -3.33 -17.14 4.06
C ALA A 87 -4.07 -18.13 4.98
N ALA A 88 -3.83 -18.09 6.29
CA ALA A 88 -4.48 -18.95 7.28
C ALA A 88 -6.00 -18.83 7.31
N ARG A 89 -6.57 -17.75 6.76
CA ARG A 89 -8.02 -17.55 6.62
C ARG A 89 -8.53 -17.60 5.17
N GLY A 90 -7.70 -18.07 4.24
CA GLY A 90 -8.06 -18.14 2.82
C GLY A 90 -8.20 -16.79 2.12
N ALA A 91 -7.55 -15.74 2.62
CA ALA A 91 -7.60 -14.40 2.04
C ALA A 91 -6.29 -14.03 1.34
N MET A 92 -6.40 -13.20 0.30
CA MET A 92 -5.23 -12.61 -0.36
C MET A 92 -4.62 -11.50 0.50
N PRO A 93 -3.28 -11.42 0.62
CA PRO A 93 -2.62 -10.34 1.34
C PRO A 93 -2.80 -8.99 0.63
N PRO A 94 -2.53 -7.87 1.33
CA PRO A 94 -2.49 -6.55 0.71
C PRO A 94 -1.52 -6.49 -0.48
N GLY A 95 -1.87 -5.66 -1.48
CA GLY A 95 -1.02 -5.39 -2.63
C GLY A 95 0.22 -4.55 -2.31
N ASP A 96 0.99 -4.19 -3.33
CA ASP A 96 2.29 -3.51 -3.21
C ASP A 96 2.36 -2.16 -3.93
N LEU A 97 1.22 -1.49 -4.13
CA LEU A 97 1.08 -0.22 -4.87
C LEU A 97 1.44 -0.29 -6.37
N THR A 98 2.00 -1.37 -6.91
CA THR A 98 2.40 -1.46 -8.33
C THR A 98 1.24 -1.21 -9.27
N LYS A 99 0.01 -1.62 -8.90
CA LYS A 99 -1.19 -1.44 -9.73
C LYS A 99 -1.61 0.03 -9.89
N SER A 100 -1.12 0.93 -9.03
CA SER A 100 -1.29 2.38 -9.18
C SER A 100 -0.41 3.00 -10.26
N LEU A 101 0.61 2.27 -10.74
CA LEU A 101 1.59 2.71 -11.72
C LEU A 101 1.35 2.07 -13.09
N ALA A 102 1.78 2.76 -14.14
CA ALA A 102 1.87 2.28 -15.51
C ALA A 102 3.27 2.61 -16.04
N PHE A 103 3.99 1.57 -16.42
CA PHE A 103 5.27 1.68 -17.11
C PHE A 103 4.98 1.51 -18.62
N ALA A 104 5.44 2.47 -19.42
CA ALA A 104 5.30 2.43 -20.87
C ALA A 104 6.25 1.39 -21.48
#